data_AF-A0A147BLW6-F1
#
_entry.id   AF-A0A147BLW6-F1
#
_cell.length_a   1.000
_cell.length_b   1.000
_cell.length_c   1.000
_cell.angle_alpha   90.00
_cell.angle_beta   90.00
_cell.angle_gamma   90.00
#
_symmetry.space_group_name_H-M   'P 1'
#
loop_
_entity.id
_entity.type
_entity.pdbx_description
1 polymer ?
#
loop_
_entity_poly.entity_id
_entity_poly.type
_entity_poly.pdbx_seq_one_letter_code
_entity_poly.pdbx_strand_id
1 'polypeptide(L)'
;MSVRPAVQIFSPPVTAALQYMKDQAGHTCDIEFASVGPTVEFIKMMCKWFAVMDVSNTRQHIHKNDPDSRHFSDVDDARLEWLEVTFLEYLKKLKTESHPDNFFSKETYHALVLTTTSNVECIRFLLAERKFIFVLTRKFSSDPIEALFGLLRRTAGNNDAMDMTSVICGLEKMLKTGIVSSSAQSNVNCSTSFCSTKGISSDVTQNSSRPAKSFFPSAAEERLQELCTTPRQWLPNPEVASLALIGGYLARVVTEKVSCEDCINLVEKPKGNAPVDGLIEYQDRGGLKYPTKELIMVLIGLKRFVDIMLFHRKAIAKPLEASVERAVAVLVDLPVLVCSNRDPKHRRTFLELLVRKFVKPLLSNHALNITDKNFVAKMYLKKPLSRKVLKM
;
A
#
# COMPACT_ATOMS: atom_id res chain seq x y z
N MET A 1 0.64 -7.76 18.49
CA MET A 1 0.40 -8.53 17.24
C MET A 1 0.09 -7.53 16.13
N SER A 2 0.53 -7.77 14.89
CA SER A 2 0.31 -6.84 13.77
C SER A 2 -0.75 -7.41 12.83
N VAL A 3 -1.85 -6.69 12.64
CA VAL A 3 -2.92 -7.05 11.69
C VAL A 3 -2.51 -6.72 10.24
N ARG A 4 -1.59 -5.76 10.09
CA ARG A 4 -1.16 -5.24 8.77
C ARG A 4 -0.63 -6.33 7.82
N PRO A 5 0.24 -7.27 8.23
CA PRO A 5 0.66 -8.36 7.35
C PRO A 5 -0.49 -9.21 6.83
N ALA A 6 -1.48 -9.53 7.67
CA ALA A 6 -2.64 -10.31 7.24
C ALA A 6 -3.45 -9.54 6.17
N VAL A 7 -3.73 -8.26 6.40
CA VAL A 7 -4.44 -7.41 5.42
C VAL A 7 -3.62 -7.25 4.13
N GLN A 8 -2.30 -7.24 4.20
CA GLN A 8 -1.43 -7.18 3.02
C GLN A 8 -1.43 -8.48 2.21
N ILE A 9 -1.50 -9.65 2.88
CA ILE A 9 -1.65 -10.95 2.22
C ILE A 9 -3.01 -11.03 1.53
N PHE A 10 -4.08 -10.64 2.23
CA PHE A 10 -5.44 -10.64 1.69
C PHE A 10 -5.76 -9.34 0.96
N SER A 11 -5.04 -9.05 -0.12
CA SER A 11 -5.17 -7.77 -0.83
C SER A 11 -5.33 -7.92 -2.35
N PRO A 12 -5.97 -6.95 -3.03
CA PRO A 12 -6.12 -6.96 -4.48
C PRO A 12 -4.78 -7.07 -5.24
N PRO A 13 -3.68 -6.39 -4.84
CA PRO A 13 -2.38 -6.57 -5.49
C PRO A 13 -1.87 -8.02 -5.47
N VAL A 14 -2.09 -8.76 -4.38
CA VAL A 14 -1.70 -10.18 -4.29
C VAL A 14 -2.53 -11.02 -5.26
N THR A 15 -3.85 -10.83 -5.28
CA THR A 15 -4.72 -11.57 -6.22
C THR A 15 -4.42 -11.24 -7.68
N ALA A 16 -4.08 -9.99 -7.98
CA ALA A 16 -3.69 -9.56 -9.33
C ALA A 16 -2.37 -10.20 -9.76
N ALA A 17 -1.38 -10.27 -8.87
CA ALA A 17 -0.13 -10.95 -9.13
C ALA A 17 -0.31 -12.45 -9.35
N LEU A 18 -1.10 -13.12 -8.51
CA LEU A 18 -1.40 -14.54 -8.67
C LEU A 18 -2.18 -14.83 -9.96
N GLN A 19 -3.16 -14.01 -10.30
CA GLN A 19 -3.92 -14.13 -11.55
C GLN A 19 -3.02 -13.91 -12.77
N TYR A 20 -2.15 -12.90 -12.73
CA TYR A 20 -1.15 -12.69 -13.77
C TYR A 20 -0.22 -13.90 -13.94
N MET A 21 0.30 -14.44 -12.83
CA MET A 21 1.19 -15.59 -12.88
C MET A 21 0.48 -16.85 -13.39
N LYS A 22 -0.80 -17.02 -13.08
CA LYS A 22 -1.65 -18.08 -13.64
C LYS A 22 -1.78 -17.94 -15.16
N ASP A 23 -2.11 -16.75 -15.65
CA ASP A 23 -2.33 -16.50 -17.07
C ASP A 23 -1.03 -16.58 -17.90
N GLN A 24 0.13 -16.47 -17.24
CA GLN A 24 1.46 -16.61 -17.84
C GLN A 24 2.17 -17.93 -17.45
N ALA A 25 1.48 -18.86 -16.81
CA ALA A 25 2.03 -20.14 -16.36
C ALA A 25 2.51 -20.98 -17.55
N GLY A 26 3.75 -21.47 -17.50
CA GLY A 26 4.36 -22.22 -18.60
C GLY A 26 4.86 -21.36 -19.77
N HIS A 27 4.73 -20.03 -19.69
CA HIS A 27 5.28 -19.09 -20.67
C HIS A 27 6.43 -18.29 -20.08
N THR A 28 6.13 -17.42 -19.12
CA THR A 28 7.12 -16.58 -18.42
C THR A 28 7.08 -16.75 -16.90
N CYS A 29 6.11 -17.54 -16.41
CA CYS A 29 5.93 -17.87 -15.01
C CYS A 29 5.96 -19.39 -14.84
N ASP A 30 6.21 -19.82 -13.61
CA ASP A 30 6.21 -21.24 -13.25
C ASP A 30 4.87 -21.91 -13.60
N ILE A 31 4.91 -23.13 -14.12
CA ILE A 31 3.73 -23.92 -14.47
C ILE A 31 2.87 -24.23 -13.24
N GLU A 32 3.46 -24.27 -12.04
CA GLU A 32 2.74 -24.49 -10.78
C GLU A 32 1.62 -23.46 -10.55
N PHE A 33 1.82 -22.22 -11.02
CA PHE A 33 0.81 -21.16 -10.91
C PHE A 33 -0.47 -21.41 -11.72
N ALA A 34 -0.47 -22.35 -12.68
CA ALA A 34 -1.68 -22.71 -13.43
C ALA A 34 -2.83 -23.14 -12.50
N SER A 35 -2.49 -23.72 -11.35
CA SER A 35 -3.44 -24.26 -10.35
C SER A 35 -3.84 -23.27 -9.24
N VAL A 36 -3.35 -22.04 -9.24
CA VAL A 36 -3.54 -21.08 -8.12
C VAL A 36 -4.96 -20.48 -8.02
N GLY A 37 -5.86 -20.84 -8.93
CA GLY A 37 -7.22 -20.32 -9.01
C GLY A 37 -8.01 -20.35 -7.69
N PRO A 38 -8.09 -21.50 -6.98
CA PRO A 38 -8.78 -21.59 -5.70
C PRO A 38 -8.21 -20.65 -4.63
N THR A 39 -6.89 -20.44 -4.60
CA THR A 39 -6.24 -19.50 -3.69
C THR A 39 -6.62 -18.06 -4.00
N VAL A 40 -6.65 -17.68 -5.29
CA VAL A 40 -7.11 -16.35 -5.72
C VAL A 40 -8.55 -16.11 -5.27
N GLU A 41 -9.42 -17.09 -5.47
CA GLU A 41 -10.83 -16.99 -5.08
C GLU A 41 -11.00 -16.85 -3.57
N PHE A 42 -10.30 -17.68 -2.79
CA PHE A 42 -10.30 -17.57 -1.33
C PHE A 42 -9.86 -16.19 -0.85
N ILE A 43 -8.77 -15.65 -1.40
CA ILE A 43 -8.29 -14.33 -1.03
C ILE A 43 -9.31 -13.24 -1.41
N LYS A 44 -9.94 -13.33 -2.59
CA LYS A 44 -10.99 -12.38 -3.00
C LYS A 44 -12.18 -12.40 -2.05
N MET A 45 -12.67 -13.58 -1.68
CA MET A 45 -13.81 -13.73 -0.75
C MET A 45 -13.49 -13.12 0.62
N MET A 46 -12.32 -13.41 1.18
CA MET A 46 -11.90 -12.87 2.47
C MET A 46 -11.62 -11.35 2.40
N CYS A 47 -11.01 -10.87 1.32
CA CYS A 47 -10.75 -9.45 1.11
C CYS A 47 -12.06 -8.66 0.99
N LYS A 48 -13.05 -9.16 0.24
CA LYS A 48 -14.36 -8.53 0.12
C LYS A 48 -15.09 -8.51 1.46
N TRP A 49 -15.12 -9.65 2.16
CA TRP A 49 -15.70 -9.72 3.51
C TRP A 49 -15.07 -8.67 4.44
N PHE A 50 -13.75 -8.58 4.47
CA PHE A 50 -13.06 -7.59 5.30
C PHE A 50 -13.39 -6.15 4.88
N ALA A 51 -13.44 -5.85 3.57
CA ALA A 51 -13.76 -4.51 3.07
C ALA A 51 -15.16 -4.04 3.46
N VAL A 52 -16.15 -4.94 3.43
CA VAL A 52 -17.54 -4.66 3.82
C VAL A 52 -17.67 -4.51 5.35
N MET A 53 -16.87 -5.25 6.12
CA MET A 53 -16.88 -5.23 7.59
C MET A 53 -16.00 -4.12 8.21
N ASP A 54 -15.16 -3.45 7.43
CA ASP A 54 -14.28 -2.34 7.86
C ASP A 54 -14.64 -1.00 7.19
N VAL A 55 -15.94 -0.66 7.18
CA VAL A 55 -16.40 0.65 6.69
C VAL A 55 -16.33 1.69 7.80
N SER A 56 -15.40 2.64 7.64
CA SER A 56 -15.03 3.62 8.67
C SER A 56 -15.73 4.97 8.53
N ASN A 57 -16.14 5.36 7.33
CA ASN A 57 -16.76 6.66 7.05
C ASN A 57 -17.54 6.64 5.72
N THR A 58 -18.35 7.67 5.50
CA THR A 58 -19.25 7.75 4.33
C THR A 58 -18.54 8.00 3.00
N ARG A 59 -17.28 8.47 3.02
CA ARG A 59 -16.47 8.81 1.84
C ARG A 59 -15.41 7.74 1.50
N GLN A 60 -15.31 6.67 2.29
CA GLN A 60 -14.30 5.62 2.11
C GLN A 60 -14.34 5.03 0.70
N HIS A 61 -15.54 4.70 0.20
CA HIS A 61 -15.75 4.18 -1.15
C HIS A 61 -15.29 5.12 -2.26
N ILE A 62 -15.40 6.44 -2.06
CA ILE A 62 -14.96 7.45 -3.04
C ILE A 62 -13.42 7.47 -3.07
N HIS A 63 -12.79 7.59 -1.91
CA HIS A 63 -11.32 7.68 -1.82
C HIS A 63 -10.63 6.39 -2.27
N LYS A 64 -11.22 5.23 -1.97
CA LYS A 64 -10.69 3.92 -2.38
C LYS A 64 -11.12 3.52 -3.80
N ASN A 65 -12.06 4.25 -4.41
CA ASN A 65 -12.81 3.81 -5.59
C ASN A 65 -13.27 2.35 -5.42
N ASP A 66 -14.00 2.09 -4.33
CA ASP A 66 -14.38 0.75 -3.90
C ASP A 66 -15.82 0.70 -3.41
N PRO A 67 -16.78 0.21 -4.23
CA PRO A 67 -18.19 0.18 -3.86
C PRO A 67 -18.46 -0.71 -2.64
N ASP A 68 -17.66 -1.76 -2.41
CA ASP A 68 -17.84 -2.65 -1.26
C ASP A 68 -17.61 -1.93 0.08
N SER A 69 -16.84 -0.84 0.05
CA SER A 69 -16.51 -0.03 1.24
C SER A 69 -17.46 1.15 1.49
N ARG A 70 -18.64 1.17 0.85
CA ARG A 70 -19.66 2.20 1.06
C ARG A 70 -20.36 1.99 2.41
N HIS A 71 -20.81 3.06 3.05
CA HIS A 71 -21.67 2.92 4.24
C HIS A 71 -22.98 2.22 3.87
N PHE A 72 -23.61 1.53 4.83
CA PHE A 72 -24.94 0.95 4.62
C PHE A 72 -25.99 2.02 4.88
N SER A 73 -26.89 2.25 3.93
CA SER A 73 -28.00 3.20 4.04
C SER A 73 -29.33 2.60 3.60
N ASP A 74 -29.31 1.34 3.17
CA ASP A 74 -30.44 0.61 2.62
C ASP A 74 -30.49 -0.77 3.27
N VAL A 75 -31.69 -1.21 3.60
CA VAL A 75 -31.97 -2.53 4.21
C VAL A 75 -31.84 -3.65 3.18
N ASP A 76 -32.06 -3.32 1.91
CA ASP A 76 -31.99 -4.23 0.77
C ASP A 76 -30.67 -4.08 -0.01
N ASP A 77 -29.62 -3.55 0.63
CA ASP A 77 -28.30 -3.42 0.03
C ASP A 77 -27.76 -4.81 -0.37
N ALA A 78 -27.45 -5.00 -1.66
CA ALA A 78 -26.98 -6.27 -2.22
C ALA A 78 -25.73 -6.83 -1.50
N ARG A 79 -24.96 -6.01 -0.79
CA ARG A 79 -23.81 -6.47 0.00
C ARG A 79 -24.24 -7.21 1.28
N LEU A 80 -25.42 -6.89 1.83
CA LEU A 80 -25.99 -7.64 2.96
C LEU A 80 -26.40 -9.04 2.50
N GLU A 81 -27.07 -9.14 1.34
CA GLU A 81 -27.40 -10.42 0.72
C GLU A 81 -26.14 -11.23 0.40
N TRP A 82 -25.12 -10.59 -0.17
CA TRP A 82 -23.84 -11.25 -0.45
C TRP A 82 -23.19 -11.82 0.82
N LEU A 83 -23.24 -11.10 1.96
CA LEU A 83 -22.73 -11.59 3.24
C LEU A 83 -23.52 -12.79 3.77
N GLU A 84 -24.85 -12.72 3.72
CA GLU A 84 -25.75 -13.72 4.32
C GLU A 84 -25.87 -14.99 3.47
N VAL A 85 -25.88 -14.85 2.15
CA VAL A 85 -26.09 -15.95 1.21
C VAL A 85 -24.74 -16.38 0.62
N THR A 86 -24.18 -15.58 -0.27
CA THR A 86 -23.01 -15.97 -1.08
C THR A 86 -21.79 -16.34 -0.24
N PHE A 87 -21.45 -15.50 0.74
CA PHE A 87 -20.26 -15.72 1.57
C PHE A 87 -20.44 -16.91 2.53
N LEU A 88 -21.60 -17.03 3.20
CA LEU A 88 -21.85 -18.15 4.10
C LEU A 88 -21.96 -19.49 3.35
N GLU A 89 -22.58 -19.52 2.17
CA GLU A 89 -22.59 -20.72 1.30
C GLU A 89 -21.19 -21.10 0.85
N TYR A 90 -20.38 -20.12 0.46
CA TYR A 90 -18.97 -20.35 0.14
C TYR A 90 -18.21 -20.96 1.33
N LEU A 91 -18.40 -20.44 2.56
CA LEU A 91 -17.76 -21.02 3.75
C LEU A 91 -18.23 -22.46 4.03
N LYS A 92 -19.52 -22.76 3.81
CA LYS A 92 -20.04 -24.14 3.95
C LYS A 92 -19.40 -25.07 2.92
N LYS A 93 -19.33 -24.64 1.66
CA LYS A 93 -18.68 -25.39 0.57
C LYS A 93 -17.20 -25.62 0.87
N LEU A 94 -16.49 -24.57 1.29
CA LEU A 94 -15.08 -24.67 1.67
C LEU A 94 -14.88 -25.67 2.81
N LYS A 95 -15.76 -25.68 3.81
CA LYS A 95 -15.74 -26.66 4.91
C LYS A 95 -15.95 -28.09 4.44
N THR A 96 -16.83 -28.32 3.46
CA THR A 96 -17.11 -29.68 2.95
C THR A 96 -16.03 -30.21 2.03
N GLU A 97 -15.36 -29.33 1.28
CA GLU A 97 -14.36 -29.71 0.28
C GLU A 97 -12.92 -29.73 0.83
N SER A 98 -12.66 -29.00 1.92
CA SER A 98 -11.32 -28.93 2.52
C SER A 98 -11.05 -30.11 3.45
N HIS A 99 -9.80 -30.56 3.48
CA HIS A 99 -9.32 -31.43 4.56
C HIS A 99 -9.45 -30.69 5.91
N PRO A 100 -9.85 -31.35 7.01
CA PRO A 100 -10.02 -30.71 8.31
C PRO A 100 -8.80 -29.91 8.79
N ASP A 101 -7.59 -30.41 8.55
CA ASP A 101 -6.34 -29.73 8.93
C ASP A 101 -6.01 -28.51 8.07
N ASN A 102 -6.64 -28.39 6.89
CA ASN A 102 -6.46 -27.28 5.96
C ASN A 102 -7.64 -26.29 6.01
N PHE A 103 -8.52 -26.44 7.00
CA PHE A 103 -9.66 -25.56 7.23
C PHE A 103 -9.46 -24.68 8.47
N PHE A 104 -10.36 -23.71 8.67
CA PHE A 104 -10.40 -22.92 9.89
C PHE A 104 -10.57 -23.78 11.14
N SER A 105 -10.01 -23.34 12.28
CA SER A 105 -10.37 -23.93 13.56
C SER A 105 -11.88 -23.82 13.80
N LYS A 106 -12.43 -24.71 14.63
CA LYS A 106 -13.85 -24.71 14.96
C LYS A 106 -14.32 -23.35 15.49
N GLU A 107 -13.51 -22.74 16.35
CA GLU A 107 -13.75 -21.44 16.95
C GLU A 107 -13.72 -20.32 15.90
N THR A 108 -12.73 -20.34 15.01
CA THR A 108 -12.58 -19.33 13.95
C THR A 108 -13.74 -19.39 12.96
N TYR A 109 -14.14 -20.60 12.54
CA TYR A 109 -15.29 -20.81 11.67
C TYR A 109 -16.59 -20.31 12.32
N HIS A 110 -16.85 -20.71 13.56
CA HIS A 110 -18.04 -20.25 14.28
C HIS A 110 -18.05 -18.74 14.50
N ALA A 111 -16.91 -18.15 14.87
CA ALA A 111 -16.79 -16.71 15.05
C ALA A 111 -17.04 -15.96 13.73
N LEU A 112 -16.52 -16.46 12.60
CA LEU A 112 -16.71 -15.85 11.29
C LEU A 112 -18.19 -15.88 10.86
N VAL A 113 -18.86 -17.03 11.02
CA VAL A 113 -20.30 -17.16 10.72
C VAL A 113 -21.13 -16.27 11.64
N LEU A 114 -20.92 -16.36 12.96
CA LEU A 114 -21.66 -15.56 13.95
C LEU A 114 -21.48 -14.07 13.72
N THR A 115 -20.25 -13.61 13.49
CA THR A 115 -19.94 -12.21 13.22
C THR A 115 -20.65 -11.74 11.95
N THR A 116 -20.65 -12.56 10.89
CA THR A 116 -21.30 -12.19 9.63
C THR A 116 -22.81 -12.05 9.83
N THR A 117 -23.47 -13.08 10.36
CA THR A 117 -24.92 -13.08 10.58
C THR A 117 -25.35 -11.97 11.55
N SER A 118 -24.67 -11.83 12.69
CA SER A 118 -25.04 -10.83 13.70
C SER A 118 -24.89 -9.40 13.18
N ASN A 119 -23.88 -9.13 12.35
CA ASN A 119 -23.70 -7.79 11.78
C ASN A 119 -24.76 -7.47 10.72
N VAL A 120 -25.14 -8.43 9.86
CA VAL A 120 -26.22 -8.24 8.89
C VAL A 120 -27.53 -7.90 9.62
N GLU A 121 -27.91 -8.70 10.61
CA GLU A 121 -29.12 -8.48 11.41
C GLU A 121 -29.08 -7.14 12.16
N CYS A 122 -27.93 -6.80 12.77
CA CYS A 122 -27.75 -5.52 13.46
C CYS A 122 -27.87 -4.33 12.50
N ILE A 123 -27.29 -4.40 11.29
CA ILE A 123 -27.40 -3.34 10.28
C ILE A 123 -28.87 -3.15 9.89
N ARG A 124 -29.59 -4.23 9.56
CA ARG A 124 -31.01 -4.16 9.21
C ARG A 124 -31.84 -3.57 10.34
N PHE A 125 -31.62 -4.01 11.57
CA PHE A 125 -32.30 -3.47 12.75
C PHE A 125 -32.05 -1.96 12.94
N LEU A 126 -30.79 -1.52 12.82
CA LEU A 126 -30.43 -0.10 12.98
C LEU A 126 -31.08 0.78 11.92
N LEU A 127 -31.15 0.31 10.67
CA LEU A 127 -31.76 1.04 9.56
C LEU A 127 -33.30 0.98 9.61
N ALA A 128 -33.88 -0.21 9.76
CA ALA A 128 -35.33 -0.45 9.67
C ALA A 128 -36.07 -0.02 10.94
N GLU A 129 -35.58 -0.41 12.13
CA GLU A 129 -36.29 -0.19 13.39
C GLU A 129 -35.82 1.07 14.11
N ARG A 130 -34.50 1.31 14.15
CA ARG A 130 -33.94 2.50 14.83
C ARG A 130 -33.84 3.73 13.93
N LYS A 131 -34.18 3.60 12.64
CA LYS A 131 -34.26 4.70 11.66
C LYS A 131 -32.94 5.48 11.54
N PHE A 132 -31.81 4.78 11.64
CA PHE A 132 -30.51 5.39 11.38
C PHE A 132 -30.40 5.72 9.88
N ILE A 133 -29.82 6.88 9.55
CA ILE A 133 -29.61 7.30 8.15
C ILE A 133 -28.56 6.39 7.48
N PHE A 134 -27.58 5.94 8.25
CA PHE A 134 -26.57 5.00 7.78
C PHE A 134 -25.90 4.24 8.93
N VAL A 135 -25.21 3.16 8.60
CA VAL A 135 -24.42 2.32 9.50
C VAL A 135 -22.98 2.18 9.00
N LEU A 136 -22.02 2.24 9.93
CA LEU A 136 -20.58 2.07 9.69
C LEU A 136 -20.09 0.82 10.43
N THR A 137 -19.76 -0.23 9.68
CA THR A 137 -19.40 -1.56 10.24
C THR A 137 -18.14 -1.55 11.09
N ARG A 138 -17.21 -0.62 10.84
CA ARG A 138 -16.02 -0.47 11.70
C ARG A 138 -16.36 -0.14 13.16
N LYS A 139 -17.56 0.40 13.44
CA LYS A 139 -18.01 0.69 14.81
C LYS A 139 -18.36 -0.56 15.61
N PHE A 140 -18.43 -1.73 14.97
CA PHE A 140 -18.68 -3.00 15.63
C PHE A 140 -17.39 -3.72 16.08
N SER A 141 -16.20 -3.18 15.79
CA SER A 141 -14.92 -3.77 16.20
C SER A 141 -14.40 -3.24 17.54
N SER A 142 -13.45 -3.98 18.13
CA SER A 142 -12.73 -3.58 19.35
C SER A 142 -11.59 -2.59 19.11
N ASP A 143 -11.30 -2.19 17.86
CA ASP A 143 -10.20 -1.29 17.50
C ASP A 143 -10.11 -0.04 18.41
N PRO A 144 -11.22 0.68 18.72
CA PRO A 144 -11.15 1.86 19.57
C PRO A 144 -10.69 1.55 21.00
N ILE A 145 -11.06 0.38 21.53
CA ILE A 145 -10.67 -0.07 22.87
C ILE A 145 -9.18 -0.46 22.86
N GLU A 146 -8.71 -1.14 21.82
CA GLU A 146 -7.29 -1.46 21.65
C GLU A 146 -6.43 -0.20 21.49
N ALA A 147 -6.94 0.81 20.78
CA ALA A 147 -6.29 2.11 20.65
C ALA A 147 -6.20 2.83 22.01
N LEU A 148 -7.23 2.74 22.85
CA LEU A 148 -7.21 3.23 24.24
C LEU A 148 -6.13 2.54 25.06
N PHE A 149 -6.02 1.21 25.00
CA PHE A 149 -4.95 0.48 25.69
C PHE A 149 -3.56 0.90 25.20
N GLY A 150 -3.38 1.06 23.89
CA GLY A 150 -2.14 1.58 23.32
C GLY A 150 -1.79 2.97 23.85
N LEU A 151 -2.79 3.83 24.02
CA LEU A 151 -2.58 5.15 24.59
C LEU A 151 -2.18 5.10 26.06
N LEU A 152 -2.85 4.30 26.88
CA LEU A 152 -2.52 4.14 28.29
C LEU A 152 -1.05 3.73 28.46
N ARG A 153 -0.59 2.74 27.69
CA ARG A 153 0.83 2.32 27.66
C ARG A 153 1.77 3.47 27.31
N ARG A 154 1.44 4.27 26.28
CA ARG A 154 2.24 5.45 25.89
C ARG A 154 2.33 6.49 26.99
N THR A 155 1.22 6.76 27.71
CA THR A 155 1.22 7.72 28.81
C THR A 155 2.07 7.28 30.01
N ALA A 156 2.30 5.97 30.14
CA ALA A 156 3.19 5.35 31.12
C ALA A 156 4.60 5.05 30.59
N GLY A 157 5.07 5.81 29.58
CA GLY A 157 6.43 5.65 29.04
C GLY A 157 6.63 4.41 28.16
N ASN A 158 5.56 3.96 27.47
CA ASN A 158 5.52 2.71 26.70
C ASN A 158 5.71 1.46 27.59
N ASN A 159 5.19 1.48 28.81
CA ASN A 159 5.15 0.28 29.65
C ASN A 159 4.09 -0.70 29.13
N ASP A 160 4.50 -1.85 28.62
CA ASP A 160 3.59 -2.87 28.08
C ASP A 160 2.84 -3.65 29.18
N ALA A 161 3.39 -3.71 30.39
CA ALA A 161 2.82 -4.39 31.54
C ALA A 161 2.47 -3.38 32.63
N MET A 162 1.32 -2.71 32.45
CA MET A 162 0.80 -1.76 33.44
C MET A 162 0.14 -2.52 34.60
N ASP A 163 0.40 -2.06 35.83
CA ASP A 163 -0.41 -2.46 36.98
C ASP A 163 -1.74 -1.71 37.01
N MET A 164 -2.67 -2.18 37.84
CA MET A 164 -4.01 -1.60 37.97
C MET A 164 -3.92 -0.10 38.33
N THR A 165 -3.05 0.26 39.28
CA THR A 165 -2.85 1.65 39.74
C THR A 165 -2.43 2.57 38.59
N SER A 166 -1.48 2.15 37.76
CA SER A 166 -1.04 2.93 36.59
C SER A 166 -2.17 3.12 35.58
N VAL A 167 -3.03 2.11 35.40
CA VAL A 167 -4.20 2.20 34.52
C VAL A 167 -5.20 3.22 35.05
N ILE A 168 -5.56 3.14 36.35
CA ILE A 168 -6.49 4.12 36.96
C ILE A 168 -5.92 5.54 36.87
N CYS A 169 -4.67 5.75 37.29
CA CYS A 169 -4.02 7.05 37.20
C CYS A 169 -3.97 7.58 35.77
N GLY A 170 -3.72 6.70 34.79
CA GLY A 170 -3.73 7.04 33.36
C GLY A 170 -5.11 7.50 32.87
N LEU A 171 -6.16 6.75 33.22
CA LEU A 171 -7.55 7.09 32.89
C LEU A 171 -7.99 8.40 33.56
N GLU A 172 -7.72 8.56 34.85
CA GLU A 172 -8.01 9.80 35.57
C GLU A 172 -7.29 11.00 34.96
N LYS A 173 -6.01 10.84 34.61
CA LYS A 173 -5.24 11.88 33.94
C LYS A 173 -5.89 12.24 32.61
N MET A 174 -6.25 11.26 31.78
CA MET A 174 -6.91 11.50 30.50
C MET A 174 -8.21 12.29 30.66
N LEU A 175 -9.05 11.93 31.63
CA LEU A 175 -10.31 12.62 31.93
C LEU A 175 -10.10 14.03 32.48
N LYS A 176 -9.17 14.21 33.42
CA LYS A 176 -8.89 15.50 34.09
C LYS A 176 -8.19 16.50 33.17
N THR A 177 -7.34 16.03 32.27
CA THR A 177 -6.51 16.89 31.40
C THR A 177 -7.08 17.09 30.01
N GLY A 178 -8.04 16.27 29.58
CA GLY A 178 -8.56 16.32 28.21
C GLY A 178 -7.50 16.01 27.14
N ILE A 179 -6.38 15.35 27.50
CA ILE A 179 -5.32 14.93 26.54
C ILE A 179 -5.90 14.09 25.40
N VAL A 180 -7.04 13.42 25.64
CA VAL A 180 -7.83 12.76 24.62
C VAL A 180 -9.08 13.58 24.34
N SER A 181 -9.16 14.08 23.12
CA SER A 181 -10.34 14.75 22.58
C SER A 181 -10.95 13.91 21.48
N SER A 182 -12.26 14.06 21.29
CA SER A 182 -12.92 13.51 20.11
C SER A 182 -12.41 14.25 18.86
N SER A 183 -12.27 13.53 17.75
CA SER A 183 -11.93 14.15 16.47
C SER A 183 -12.95 15.23 16.13
N ALA A 184 -12.51 16.33 15.53
CA ALA A 184 -13.38 17.40 15.04
C ALA A 184 -14.45 16.91 14.04
N GLN A 185 -14.24 15.73 13.44
CA GLN A 185 -15.18 15.09 12.52
C GLN A 185 -15.99 13.94 13.17
N SER A 186 -15.92 13.78 14.49
CA SER A 186 -16.67 12.76 15.20
C SER A 186 -18.14 13.16 15.37
N ASN A 187 -19.00 12.17 15.61
CA ASN A 187 -20.42 12.35 15.91
C ASN A 187 -20.70 12.71 17.39
N VAL A 188 -19.67 13.09 18.15
CA VAL A 188 -19.78 13.46 19.57
C VAL A 188 -19.25 14.89 19.74
N ASN A 189 -19.99 15.73 20.46
CA ASN A 189 -19.58 17.11 20.74
C ASN A 189 -18.18 17.14 21.35
N CYS A 190 -17.25 17.82 20.69
CA CYS A 190 -15.90 18.04 21.21
C CYS A 190 -15.93 19.30 22.07
N SER A 191 -15.70 19.17 23.39
CA SER A 191 -15.49 20.35 24.24
C SER A 191 -14.16 20.98 23.85
N THR A 192 -14.19 22.17 23.25
CA THR A 192 -13.00 22.93 22.79
C THR A 192 -12.17 23.52 23.94
N SER A 193 -12.40 23.08 25.16
CA SER A 193 -11.84 23.65 26.38
C SER A 193 -10.50 23.03 26.77
N PHE A 194 -9.53 22.92 25.86
CA PHE A 194 -8.13 22.87 26.29
C PHE A 194 -7.13 23.19 25.17
N CYS A 195 -6.30 24.22 25.42
CA CYS A 195 -5.15 24.58 24.61
C CYS A 195 -3.91 23.91 25.23
N SER A 196 -3.39 22.85 24.61
CA SER A 196 -2.14 22.25 25.08
C SER A 196 -0.96 23.13 24.65
N THR A 197 -0.20 23.55 25.65
CA THR A 197 1.02 24.34 25.57
C THR A 197 2.00 23.81 24.52
N LYS A 198 2.50 24.74 23.69
CA LYS A 198 3.59 24.58 22.72
C LYS A 198 4.66 23.60 23.22
N GLY A 199 4.83 22.49 22.51
CA GLY A 199 5.96 21.59 22.70
C GLY A 199 7.26 22.34 22.46
N ILE A 200 8.16 22.28 23.44
CA ILE A 200 9.55 22.74 23.34
C ILE A 200 10.19 21.98 22.17
N SER A 201 10.55 22.73 21.12
CA SER A 201 11.31 22.20 20.00
C SER A 201 12.76 22.08 20.43
N SER A 202 13.25 20.85 20.53
CA SER A 202 14.67 20.58 20.70
C SER A 202 15.37 20.85 19.37
N ASP A 203 16.21 21.86 19.31
CA ASP A 203 17.08 22.14 18.17
C ASP A 203 17.99 20.94 17.91
N VAL A 204 17.79 20.30 16.76
CA VAL A 204 18.67 19.25 16.25
C VAL A 204 19.90 19.93 15.63
N THR A 205 21.03 19.78 16.30
CA THR A 205 22.34 20.26 15.84
C THR A 205 22.69 19.60 14.50
N GLN A 206 22.84 20.41 13.45
CA GLN A 206 23.32 19.95 12.15
C GLN A 206 24.84 19.74 12.21
N ASN A 207 25.27 18.48 12.21
CA ASN A 207 26.67 18.14 12.01
C ASN A 207 27.03 18.28 10.52
N SER A 208 27.83 19.29 10.20
CA SER A 208 28.45 19.47 8.89
C SER A 208 29.52 18.39 8.66
N SER A 209 29.28 17.44 7.76
CA SER A 209 30.32 16.53 7.26
C SER A 209 30.94 17.09 5.98
N ARG A 210 32.28 17.02 5.91
CA ARG A 210 33.12 17.46 4.78
C ARG A 210 32.74 16.72 3.48
N PRO A 211 32.87 17.35 2.30
CA PRO A 211 32.49 16.73 1.04
C PRO A 211 33.48 15.62 0.68
N ALA A 212 33.08 14.37 0.88
CA ALA A 212 33.67 13.26 0.13
C ALA A 212 33.34 13.48 -1.35
N LYS A 213 34.34 13.34 -2.24
CA LYS A 213 34.12 13.43 -3.69
C LYS A 213 32.99 12.45 -4.07
N SER A 214 31.86 13.00 -4.50
CA SER A 214 30.72 12.19 -4.95
C SER A 214 31.09 11.51 -6.26
N PHE A 215 31.01 10.19 -6.30
CA PHE A 215 31.26 9.40 -7.51
C PHE A 215 29.95 8.81 -8.00
N PHE A 216 29.61 9.04 -9.28
CA PHE A 216 28.46 8.43 -9.94
C PHE A 216 28.96 7.40 -10.96
N PRO A 217 28.43 6.16 -10.98
CA PRO A 217 28.93 5.11 -11.87
C PRO A 217 28.59 5.40 -13.34
N SER A 218 29.60 5.58 -14.21
CA SER A 218 29.41 5.77 -15.66
C SER A 218 28.66 4.61 -16.31
N ALA A 219 28.88 3.38 -15.81
CA ALA A 219 28.18 2.18 -16.24
C ALA A 219 26.66 2.30 -16.14
N ALA A 220 26.12 3.08 -15.20
CA ALA A 220 24.67 3.31 -15.13
C ALA A 220 24.18 4.14 -16.32
N GLU A 221 24.90 5.21 -16.67
CA GLU A 221 24.61 6.09 -17.81
C GLU A 221 24.75 5.33 -19.14
N GLU A 222 25.83 4.54 -19.29
CA GLU A 222 26.06 3.66 -20.44
C GLU A 222 24.89 2.69 -20.67
N ARG A 223 24.38 2.05 -19.59
CA ARG A 223 23.20 1.17 -19.68
C ARG A 223 21.94 1.88 -20.12
N LEU A 224 21.79 3.17 -19.81
CA LEU A 224 20.64 3.94 -20.25
C LEU A 224 20.76 4.34 -21.73
N GLN A 225 21.98 4.60 -22.21
CA GLN A 225 22.26 4.85 -23.63
C GLN A 225 21.96 3.63 -24.52
N GLU A 226 22.06 2.41 -23.98
CA GLU A 226 21.70 1.18 -24.69
C GLU A 226 20.20 1.07 -25.07
N LEU A 227 19.33 1.95 -24.55
CA LEU A 227 17.90 1.93 -24.86
C LEU A 227 17.60 1.98 -26.36
N CYS A 228 18.44 2.67 -27.14
CA CYS A 228 18.20 2.92 -28.57
C CYS A 228 19.07 2.06 -29.50
N THR A 229 20.09 1.37 -28.98
CA THR A 229 21.05 0.62 -29.81
C THR A 229 20.68 -0.85 -29.98
N THR A 230 19.78 -1.40 -29.17
CA THR A 230 19.32 -2.79 -29.31
C THR A 230 17.78 -2.83 -29.35
N PRO A 231 17.14 -3.33 -30.43
CA PRO A 231 15.71 -3.61 -30.41
C PRO A 231 15.45 -4.74 -29.41
N ARG A 232 15.15 -4.37 -28.16
CA ARG A 232 14.83 -5.35 -27.13
C ARG A 232 13.38 -5.78 -27.35
N GLN A 233 13.18 -7.04 -27.71
CA GLN A 233 11.91 -7.69 -27.43
C GLN A 233 11.97 -8.14 -25.97
N TRP A 234 10.99 -7.73 -25.17
CA TRP A 234 10.82 -8.23 -23.82
C TRP A 234 9.59 -9.11 -23.77
N LEU A 235 9.71 -10.21 -23.04
CA LEU A 235 8.58 -11.07 -22.74
C LEU A 235 7.77 -10.46 -21.59
N PRO A 236 6.45 -10.70 -21.54
CA PRO A 236 5.58 -10.23 -20.47
C PRO A 236 5.83 -11.05 -19.20
N ASN A 237 6.92 -10.80 -18.50
CA ASN A 237 7.20 -11.39 -17.20
C ASN A 237 6.69 -10.51 -16.04
N PRO A 238 6.64 -11.02 -14.79
CA PRO A 238 6.14 -10.25 -13.65
C PRO A 238 6.89 -8.92 -13.39
N GLU A 239 8.18 -8.84 -13.71
CA GLU A 239 8.96 -7.61 -13.56
C GLU A 239 8.49 -6.54 -14.56
N VAL A 240 8.34 -6.90 -15.83
CA VAL A 240 7.84 -5.99 -16.87
C VAL A 240 6.42 -5.54 -16.57
N ALA A 241 5.54 -6.44 -16.15
CA ALA A 241 4.17 -6.08 -15.77
C ALA A 241 4.14 -5.15 -14.53
N SER A 242 5.07 -5.34 -13.58
CA SER A 242 5.22 -4.45 -12.44
C SER A 242 5.68 -3.05 -12.88
N LEU A 243 6.59 -2.98 -13.86
CA LEU A 243 7.00 -1.71 -14.47
C LEU A 243 5.86 -1.06 -15.25
N ALA A 244 5.01 -1.82 -15.94
CA ALA A 244 3.81 -1.30 -16.58
C ALA A 244 2.84 -0.72 -15.54
N LEU A 245 2.61 -1.40 -14.41
CA LEU A 245 1.79 -0.87 -13.31
C LEU A 245 2.33 0.47 -12.78
N ILE A 246 3.66 0.58 -12.60
CA ILE A 246 4.31 1.85 -12.22
C ILE A 246 4.19 2.88 -13.35
N GLY A 247 4.27 2.44 -14.62
CA GLY A 247 4.05 3.28 -15.80
C GLY A 247 2.65 3.90 -15.82
N GLY A 248 1.61 3.14 -15.44
CA GLY A 248 0.26 3.67 -15.27
C GLY A 248 0.18 4.78 -14.22
N TYR A 249 0.87 4.59 -13.08
CA TYR A 249 1.01 5.67 -12.09
C TYR A 249 1.71 6.91 -12.66
N LEU A 250 2.79 6.73 -13.43
CA LEU A 250 3.50 7.85 -14.05
C LEU A 250 2.66 8.57 -15.11
N ALA A 251 1.92 7.83 -15.95
CA ALA A 251 0.99 8.39 -16.92
C ALA A 251 -0.08 9.27 -16.24
N ARG A 252 -0.63 8.81 -15.11
CA ARG A 252 -1.52 9.62 -14.28
C ARG A 252 -0.83 10.89 -13.77
N VAL A 253 0.39 10.78 -13.26
CA VAL A 253 1.14 11.95 -12.75
C VAL A 253 1.42 12.96 -13.85
N VAL A 254 1.72 12.52 -15.07
CA VAL A 254 1.89 13.39 -16.24
C VAL A 254 0.57 14.08 -16.57
N THR A 255 -0.52 13.32 -16.66
CA THR A 255 -1.87 13.86 -16.95
C THR A 255 -2.30 14.93 -15.94
N GLU A 256 -1.98 14.75 -14.65
CA GLU A 256 -2.32 15.72 -13.59
C GLU A 256 -1.42 16.97 -13.58
N LYS A 257 -0.23 16.94 -14.20
CA LYS A 257 0.80 17.98 -14.02
C LYS A 257 1.31 18.62 -15.31
N VAL A 258 1.04 18.02 -16.46
CA VAL A 258 1.53 18.45 -17.76
C VAL A 258 0.32 18.79 -18.62
N SER A 259 0.29 20.00 -19.18
CA SER A 259 -0.79 20.48 -20.04
C SER A 259 -0.62 20.13 -21.52
N CYS A 260 0.54 19.58 -21.90
CA CYS A 260 0.83 19.21 -23.29
C CYS A 260 0.24 17.84 -23.63
N GLU A 261 -0.75 17.83 -24.53
CA GLU A 261 -1.47 16.62 -24.93
C GLU A 261 -0.55 15.59 -25.60
N ASP A 262 0.42 16.03 -26.40
CA ASP A 262 1.43 15.15 -27.00
C ASP A 262 2.24 14.40 -25.93
N CYS A 263 2.65 15.09 -24.85
CA CYS A 263 3.35 14.45 -23.73
C CYS A 263 2.47 13.42 -23.00
N ILE A 264 1.16 13.65 -22.92
CA ILE A 264 0.19 12.71 -22.35
C ILE A 264 0.08 11.47 -23.27
N ASN A 265 -0.09 11.67 -24.58
CA ASN A 265 -0.19 10.59 -25.56
C ASN A 265 1.10 9.76 -25.70
N LEU A 266 2.27 10.31 -25.36
CA LEU A 266 3.53 9.56 -25.30
C LEU A 266 3.57 8.58 -24.13
N VAL A 267 2.84 8.83 -23.05
CA VAL A 267 2.90 8.02 -21.81
C VAL A 267 1.67 7.17 -21.57
N GLU A 268 0.51 7.59 -22.07
CA GLU A 268 -0.78 6.93 -21.90
C GLU A 268 -1.25 6.29 -23.22
N LYS A 269 -1.84 5.11 -23.12
CA LYS A 269 -2.60 4.46 -24.20
C LYS A 269 -4.01 4.11 -23.70
N PRO A 270 -4.97 3.88 -24.62
CA PRO A 270 -6.27 3.33 -24.25
C PRO A 270 -6.12 1.98 -23.52
N LYS A 271 -7.13 1.64 -22.71
CA LYS A 271 -7.22 0.34 -22.05
C LYS A 271 -7.09 -0.79 -23.09
N GLY A 272 -6.20 -1.74 -22.81
CA GLY A 272 -5.93 -2.89 -23.65
C GLY A 272 -5.83 -4.17 -22.83
N ASN A 273 -5.75 -5.30 -23.54
CA ASN A 273 -5.62 -6.65 -22.99
C ASN A 273 -4.22 -7.24 -23.24
N ALA A 274 -3.21 -6.38 -23.44
CA ALA A 274 -1.85 -6.86 -23.66
C ALA A 274 -1.36 -7.53 -22.37
N PRO A 275 -0.66 -8.69 -22.44
CA PRO A 275 -0.22 -9.40 -21.24
C PRO A 275 0.55 -8.51 -20.24
N VAL A 276 1.38 -7.58 -20.73
CA VAL A 276 2.12 -6.62 -19.88
C VAL A 276 1.23 -5.72 -19.02
N ASP A 277 -0.03 -5.52 -19.40
CA ASP A 277 -1.00 -4.70 -18.67
C ASP A 277 -1.77 -5.50 -17.62
N GLY A 278 -1.60 -6.83 -17.54
CA GLY A 278 -2.44 -7.71 -16.73
C GLY A 278 -2.51 -7.32 -15.25
N LEU A 279 -1.39 -6.88 -14.65
CA LEU A 279 -1.40 -6.39 -13.26
C LEU A 279 -2.25 -5.13 -13.07
N ILE A 280 -2.33 -4.27 -14.08
CA ILE A 280 -3.22 -3.10 -14.07
C ILE A 280 -4.65 -3.59 -14.19
N GLU A 281 -4.92 -4.44 -15.19
CA GLU A 281 -6.26 -4.94 -15.51
C GLU A 281 -6.95 -5.60 -14.32
N TYR A 282 -6.29 -6.53 -13.61
CA TYR A 282 -6.91 -7.21 -12.47
C TYR A 282 -7.15 -6.32 -11.24
N GLN A 283 -6.58 -5.11 -11.21
CA GLN A 283 -6.78 -4.13 -10.14
C GLN A 283 -7.62 -2.94 -10.56
N ASP A 284 -7.87 -2.79 -11.87
CA ASP A 284 -8.51 -1.60 -12.41
C ASP A 284 -10.01 -1.61 -12.09
N ARG A 285 -10.44 -0.50 -11.48
CA ARG A 285 -11.84 -0.21 -11.15
C ARG A 285 -12.35 1.00 -11.95
N GLY A 286 -11.81 1.19 -13.16
CA GLY A 286 -12.15 2.28 -14.08
C GLY A 286 -11.35 3.57 -13.87
N GLY A 287 -10.27 3.52 -13.08
CA GLY A 287 -9.49 4.71 -12.71
C GLY A 287 -7.98 4.56 -12.92
N LEU A 288 -7.49 3.37 -13.28
CA LEU A 288 -6.08 3.17 -13.58
C LEU A 288 -5.77 3.59 -15.02
N LYS A 289 -4.56 4.11 -15.23
CA LYS A 289 -4.04 4.50 -16.55
C LYS A 289 -3.16 3.39 -17.10
N TYR A 290 -3.15 3.25 -18.42
CA TYR A 290 -2.40 2.21 -19.13
C TYR A 290 -1.21 2.86 -19.85
N PRO A 291 0.03 2.41 -19.61
CA PRO A 291 1.20 3.04 -20.20
C PRO A 291 1.44 2.62 -21.66
N THR A 292 2.03 3.52 -22.44
CA THR A 292 2.53 3.16 -23.78
C THR A 292 3.69 2.16 -23.72
N LYS A 293 3.91 1.43 -24.81
CA LYS A 293 5.06 0.52 -24.94
C LYS A 293 6.39 1.28 -24.81
N GLU A 294 6.45 2.50 -25.34
CA GLU A 294 7.63 3.35 -25.27
C GLU A 294 7.95 3.77 -23.84
N LEU A 295 6.94 4.14 -23.04
CA LEU A 295 7.15 4.44 -21.63
C LEU A 295 7.68 3.22 -20.87
N ILE A 296 7.04 2.05 -21.00
CA ILE A 296 7.50 0.80 -20.34
C ILE A 296 8.99 0.56 -20.65
N MET A 297 9.37 0.80 -21.91
CA MET A 297 10.71 0.58 -22.39
C MET A 297 11.74 1.50 -21.74
N VAL A 298 11.41 2.79 -21.60
CA VAL A 298 12.21 3.75 -20.82
C VAL A 298 12.32 3.32 -19.35
N LEU A 299 11.23 2.82 -18.75
CA LEU A 299 11.23 2.37 -17.36
C LEU A 299 12.12 1.13 -17.13
N ILE A 300 12.20 0.21 -18.08
CA ILE A 300 13.13 -0.92 -18.04
C ILE A 300 14.59 -0.40 -18.00
N GLY A 301 14.92 0.57 -18.86
CA GLY A 301 16.25 1.20 -18.85
C GLY A 301 16.55 1.92 -17.53
N LEU A 302 15.59 2.73 -17.05
CA LEU A 302 15.72 3.44 -15.78
C LEU A 302 15.84 2.50 -14.58
N LYS A 303 15.14 1.35 -14.58
CA LYS A 303 15.27 0.36 -13.52
C LYS A 303 16.70 -0.17 -13.42
N ARG A 304 17.31 -0.54 -14.55
CA ARG A 304 18.71 -0.99 -14.61
C ARG A 304 19.68 0.10 -14.18
N PHE A 305 19.45 1.34 -14.63
CA PHE A 305 20.21 2.51 -14.18
C PHE A 305 20.17 2.64 -12.64
N VAL A 306 18.98 2.52 -12.04
CA VAL A 306 18.81 2.61 -10.58
C VAL A 306 19.48 1.43 -9.87
N ASP A 307 19.40 0.20 -10.39
CA ASP A 307 20.02 -0.97 -9.76
C ASP A 307 21.55 -0.84 -9.67
N ILE A 308 22.20 -0.37 -10.75
CA ILE A 308 23.65 -0.10 -10.76
C ILE A 308 23.97 1.04 -9.79
N MET A 309 23.18 2.11 -9.81
CA MET A 309 23.35 3.23 -8.89
C MET A 309 23.25 2.79 -7.41
N LEU A 310 22.26 1.96 -7.08
CA LEU A 310 22.04 1.45 -5.73
C LEU A 310 23.18 0.55 -5.22
N PHE A 311 23.87 -0.14 -6.12
CA PHE A 311 25.09 -0.88 -5.79
C PHE A 311 26.18 0.07 -5.28
N HIS A 312 26.35 1.24 -5.91
CA HIS A 312 27.34 2.26 -5.54
C HIS A 312 26.83 3.34 -4.57
N ARG A 313 25.63 3.19 -3.99
CA ARG A 313 24.92 4.20 -3.19
C ARG A 313 25.75 4.94 -2.12
N LYS A 314 26.72 4.27 -1.48
CA LYS A 314 27.53 4.86 -0.41
C LYS A 314 28.44 5.99 -0.91
N ALA A 315 28.76 5.99 -2.20
CA ALA A 315 29.63 6.97 -2.84
C ALA A 315 28.86 8.16 -3.45
N ILE A 316 27.53 8.14 -3.39
CA ILE A 316 26.68 9.12 -4.07
C ILE A 316 26.12 10.10 -3.04
N ALA A 317 26.54 11.36 -3.15
CA ALA A 317 25.93 12.45 -2.41
C ALA A 317 24.59 12.82 -3.04
N LYS A 318 23.56 13.06 -2.21
CA LYS A 318 22.21 13.45 -2.67
C LYS A 318 21.69 12.51 -3.78
N PRO A 319 21.46 11.22 -3.46
CA PRO A 319 21.24 10.18 -4.48
C PRO A 319 20.02 10.43 -5.37
N LEU A 320 18.97 11.08 -4.86
CA LEU A 320 17.80 11.42 -5.68
C LEU A 320 18.16 12.47 -6.72
N GLU A 321 18.75 13.59 -6.29
CA GLU A 321 19.11 14.71 -7.16
C GLU A 321 20.13 14.26 -8.21
N ALA A 322 21.20 13.57 -7.79
CA ALA A 322 22.23 13.08 -8.69
C ALA A 322 21.67 12.09 -9.72
N SER A 323 20.83 11.13 -9.31
CA SER A 323 20.22 10.18 -10.25
C SER A 323 19.29 10.84 -11.25
N VAL A 324 18.49 11.82 -10.80
CA VAL A 324 17.59 12.56 -11.69
C VAL A 324 18.39 13.35 -12.72
N GLU A 325 19.39 14.11 -12.27
CA GLU A 325 20.22 14.92 -13.14
C GLU A 325 20.93 14.08 -14.21
N ARG A 326 21.57 12.96 -13.81
CA ARG A 326 22.31 12.09 -14.73
C ARG A 326 21.41 11.35 -15.71
N ALA A 327 20.30 10.76 -15.23
CA ALA A 327 19.37 10.06 -16.11
C ALA A 327 18.70 11.01 -17.11
N VAL A 328 18.31 12.23 -16.69
CA VAL A 328 17.72 13.24 -17.60
C VAL A 328 18.75 13.70 -18.62
N ALA A 329 20.00 13.93 -18.23
CA ALA A 329 21.06 14.33 -19.16
C ALA A 329 21.22 13.32 -20.31
N VAL A 330 21.17 12.02 -20.01
CA VAL A 330 21.23 10.97 -21.03
C VAL A 330 19.94 10.90 -21.85
N LEU A 331 18.77 10.90 -21.21
CA LEU A 331 17.48 10.69 -21.90
C LEU A 331 17.11 11.82 -22.86
N VAL A 332 17.54 13.06 -22.60
CA VAL A 332 17.28 14.20 -23.49
C VAL A 332 17.91 13.99 -24.88
N ASP A 333 19.04 13.30 -24.95
CA ASP A 333 19.77 13.07 -26.20
C ASP A 333 19.29 11.82 -26.96
N LEU A 334 18.52 10.95 -26.31
CA LEU A 334 17.98 9.73 -26.92
C LEU A 334 16.67 10.01 -27.67
N PRO A 335 16.35 9.34 -28.79
CA PRO A 335 15.08 9.49 -29.51
C PRO A 335 13.91 8.74 -28.83
N VAL A 336 13.71 8.98 -27.53
CA VAL A 336 12.61 8.40 -26.73
C VAL A 336 11.74 9.49 -26.13
N LEU A 337 10.42 9.22 -26.09
CA LEU A 337 9.38 10.11 -25.60
C LEU A 337 9.54 11.53 -26.16
N VAL A 338 9.67 11.62 -27.48
CA VAL A 338 9.95 12.89 -28.18
C VAL A 338 8.63 13.62 -28.47
N CYS A 339 8.41 14.73 -27.77
CA CYS A 339 7.24 15.58 -27.98
C CYS A 339 7.38 16.44 -29.25
N SER A 340 6.28 16.65 -29.97
CA SER A 340 6.24 17.49 -31.18
C SER A 340 6.59 18.95 -30.91
N ASN A 341 6.46 19.42 -29.66
CA ASN A 341 6.75 20.79 -29.25
C ASN A 341 8.21 21.21 -29.51
N ARG A 342 9.16 20.28 -29.71
CA ARG A 342 10.59 20.53 -30.05
C ARG A 342 11.36 21.52 -29.15
N ASP A 343 10.74 22.12 -28.12
CA ASP A 343 11.40 22.95 -27.12
C ASP A 343 12.26 22.06 -26.19
N PRO A 344 13.59 22.25 -26.18
CA PRO A 344 14.49 21.48 -25.33
C PRO A 344 14.19 21.66 -23.83
N LYS A 345 13.74 22.85 -23.41
CA LYS A 345 13.42 23.11 -22.00
C LYS A 345 12.18 22.34 -21.57
N HIS A 346 11.11 22.42 -22.36
CA HIS A 346 9.90 21.63 -22.17
C HIS A 346 10.20 20.12 -22.04
N ARG A 347 10.99 19.58 -22.99
CA ARG A 347 11.37 18.17 -22.97
C ARG A 347 12.14 17.78 -21.70
N ARG A 348 13.10 18.61 -21.29
CA ARG A 348 13.87 18.39 -20.07
C ARG A 348 12.98 18.37 -18.83
N THR A 349 12.05 19.31 -18.69
CA THR A 349 11.11 19.36 -17.55
C THR A 349 10.18 18.15 -17.52
N PHE A 350 9.67 17.70 -18.67
CA PHE A 350 8.85 16.50 -18.77
C PHE A 350 9.61 15.23 -18.33
N LEU A 351 10.84 15.04 -18.83
CA LEU A 351 11.68 13.91 -18.44
C LEU A 351 12.09 13.99 -16.95
N GLU A 352 12.39 15.19 -16.44
CA GLU A 352 12.71 15.36 -15.02
C GLU A 352 11.55 14.94 -14.11
N LEU A 353 10.31 15.30 -14.47
CA LEU A 353 9.12 14.87 -13.74
C LEU A 353 9.01 13.35 -13.70
N LEU A 354 9.10 12.69 -14.86
CA LEU A 354 9.01 11.24 -15.00
C LEU A 354 10.10 10.53 -14.19
N VAL A 355 11.37 10.88 -14.41
CA VAL A 355 12.53 10.26 -13.76
C VAL A 355 12.46 10.46 -12.25
N ARG A 356 12.18 11.68 -11.78
CA ARG A 356 12.08 11.96 -10.34
C ARG A 356 10.97 11.16 -9.68
N LYS A 357 9.82 11.01 -10.34
CA LYS A 357 8.66 10.26 -9.83
C LYS A 357 8.87 8.75 -9.86
N PHE A 358 9.70 8.24 -10.76
CA PHE A 358 10.10 6.84 -10.82
C PHE A 358 11.20 6.50 -9.81
N VAL A 359 12.26 7.30 -9.72
CA VAL A 359 13.45 7.02 -8.89
C VAL A 359 13.15 7.17 -7.39
N LYS A 360 12.36 8.18 -7.00
CA LYS A 360 12.11 8.49 -5.59
C LYS A 360 11.53 7.29 -4.81
N PRO A 361 10.45 6.61 -5.26
CA PRO A 361 9.94 5.43 -4.56
C PRO A 361 10.95 4.29 -4.45
N LEU A 362 11.77 4.04 -5.48
CA LEU A 362 12.80 2.99 -5.45
C LEU A 362 13.85 3.26 -4.37
N LEU A 363 14.32 4.51 -4.27
CA LEU A 363 15.23 4.93 -3.20
C LEU A 363 14.60 4.81 -1.81
N SER A 364 13.34 5.23 -1.65
CA SER A 364 12.61 5.10 -0.39
C SER A 364 12.45 3.64 0.03
N ASN A 365 12.08 2.76 -0.90
CA ASN A 365 11.95 1.33 -0.63
C ASN A 365 13.29 0.69 -0.24
N HIS A 366 14.37 1.07 -0.91
CA HIS A 366 15.72 0.61 -0.56
C HIS A 366 16.16 1.08 0.84
N ALA A 367 15.92 2.35 1.15
CA ALA A 367 16.24 2.93 2.46
C ALA A 367 15.42 2.27 3.59
N LEU A 368 14.14 1.99 3.36
CA LEU A 368 13.28 1.25 4.29
C LEU A 368 13.82 -0.16 4.52
N ASN A 369 14.16 -0.90 3.45
CA ASN A 369 14.73 -2.26 3.57
C ASN A 369 16.03 -2.29 4.39
N ILE A 370 16.92 -1.31 4.17
CA ILE A 370 18.14 -1.18 4.99
C ILE A 370 17.79 -0.88 6.45
N THR A 371 16.85 0.04 6.69
CA THR A 371 16.40 0.40 8.04
C THR A 371 15.82 -0.82 8.77
N ASP A 372 14.96 -1.58 8.10
CA ASP A 372 14.32 -2.78 8.67
C ASP A 372 15.35 -3.86 8.99
N LYS A 373 16.29 -4.14 8.06
CA LYS A 373 17.41 -5.08 8.31
C LYS A 373 18.24 -4.66 9.52
N ASN A 374 18.54 -3.38 9.64
CA ASN A 374 19.30 -2.85 10.76
C ASN A 374 18.49 -2.87 12.07
N PHE A 375 17.16 -2.68 12.01
CA PHE A 375 16.27 -2.77 13.17
C PHE A 375 16.19 -4.20 13.71
N VAL A 376 16.02 -5.18 12.82
CA VAL A 376 16.03 -6.61 13.17
C VAL A 376 17.37 -6.98 13.82
N ALA A 377 18.50 -6.55 13.25
CA ALA A 377 19.82 -6.77 13.85
C ALA A 377 19.93 -6.16 15.27
N LYS A 378 19.40 -4.95 15.48
CA LYS A 378 19.35 -4.32 16.82
C LYS A 378 18.46 -5.07 17.81
N MET A 379 17.33 -5.65 17.38
CA MET A 379 16.45 -6.47 18.22
C MET A 379 17.17 -7.73 18.72
N TYR A 380 17.95 -8.40 17.87
CA TYR A 380 18.74 -9.57 18.27
C TYR A 380 19.90 -9.21 19.20
N LEU A 381 20.55 -8.05 18.99
CA LEU A 381 21.61 -7.55 19.87
C LEU A 381 21.10 -7.09 21.25
N LYS A 382 19.79 -6.88 21.41
CA LYS A 382 19.17 -6.38 22.65
C LYS A 382 18.45 -7.45 23.47
N LYS A 383 18.41 -8.73 23.07
CA LYS A 383 17.93 -9.77 23.98
C LYS A 383 18.90 -9.85 25.17
N PRO A 384 18.47 -9.55 26.41
CA PRO A 384 19.30 -9.82 27.56
C PRO A 384 19.48 -11.33 27.65
N LEU A 385 20.73 -11.79 27.68
CA LEU A 385 21.06 -13.12 28.19
C LEU A 385 20.52 -13.17 29.63
N SER A 386 19.50 -14.00 29.86
CA SER A 386 19.05 -14.45 31.18
C SER A 386 18.84 -13.33 32.23
N ARG A 387 17.59 -12.89 32.42
CA ARG A 387 17.10 -12.48 33.75
C ARG A 387 16.24 -13.59 34.35
N LYS A 388 16.80 -14.80 34.47
CA LYS A 388 16.38 -15.76 35.50
C LYS A 388 17.26 -15.57 36.72
N VAL A 389 16.99 -14.54 37.52
CA VAL A 389 17.29 -14.53 38.95
C VAL A 389 16.21 -13.71 39.64
N LEU A 390 15.06 -14.34 39.88
CA LEU A 390 14.32 -14.08 41.11
C LEU A 390 14.57 -15.32 41.96
N LYS A 391 15.47 -15.16 42.93
CA LYS A 391 15.66 -16.10 44.03
C LYS A 391 14.35 -16.19 44.81
N MET A 392 14.10 -17.39 45.35
CA MET A 392 13.07 -17.70 46.34
C MET A 392 13.05 -16.70 47.50
#